data_AF-A0A5K1I7Q9-F1
#
_entry.id   AF-A0A5K1I7Q9-F1
#
_cell.length_a   1.000
_cell.length_b   1.000
_cell.length_c   1.000
_cell.angle_alpha   90.00
_cell.angle_beta   90.00
_cell.angle_gamma   90.00
#
_symmetry.space_group_name_H-M   'P 1'
#
loop_
_entity.id
_entity.type
_entity.pdbx_description
1 polymer ?
#
loop_
_entity_poly.entity_id
_entity_poly.type
_entity_poly.pdbx_seq_one_letter_code
_entity_poly.pdbx_strand_id
1 'polypeptide(L)'
;MAEQMRQGFCRECNKYTLVKRRGVNHILHLLLSIFTLSLWVVVWVFLTLFHVGGWRCQACGSDQIKDTGEMLSLRGWIIIVFMAGFVLPLMIVMAGGDSGVSSMESITGILVWVPVLSIPVLIVMAVQHRNRKQERAQSNRAEVPQSMPAAPDTVYRPGDSPQAQPESAPPAGMIVSEETYERAETDQDAAAEFRRRMQQRDP
;
A
#
# COMPACT_ATOMS: atom_id res chain seq x y z
N MET A 1 6.05 -8.53 12.46
CA MET A 1 6.25 -8.24 11.02
C MET A 1 4.90 -7.87 10.44
N ALA A 2 4.78 -6.73 9.74
CA ALA A 2 3.51 -6.34 9.14
C ALA A 2 3.33 -7.05 7.79
N GLU A 3 2.28 -7.87 7.68
CA GLU A 3 1.93 -8.56 6.45
C GLU A 3 0.91 -7.71 5.71
N GLN A 4 1.21 -7.38 4.45
CA GLN A 4 0.27 -6.67 3.58
C GLN A 4 -0.47 -7.71 2.75
N MET A 5 -1.79 -7.70 2.84
CA MET A 5 -2.67 -8.55 2.03
C MET A 5 -3.48 -7.68 1.07
N ARG A 6 -3.56 -8.11 -0.18
CA ARG A 6 -4.38 -7.45 -1.21
C ARG A 6 -4.99 -8.53 -2.10
N GLN A 7 -6.14 -8.27 -2.71
CA GLN A 7 -6.62 -9.12 -3.80
C GLN A 7 -5.90 -8.76 -5.10
N GLY A 8 -5.45 -9.78 -5.84
CA GLY A 8 -4.80 -9.61 -7.14
C GLY A 8 -5.08 -10.80 -8.05
N PHE A 9 -4.98 -10.59 -9.37
CA PHE A 9 -5.15 -11.66 -10.33
C PHE A 9 -3.86 -12.46 -10.50
N CYS A 10 -3.92 -13.76 -10.19
CA CYS A 10 -2.80 -14.67 -10.38
C CYS A 10 -2.88 -15.32 -11.77
N ARG A 11 -1.82 -15.23 -12.57
CA ARG A 11 -1.78 -15.82 -13.92
C ARG A 11 -1.73 -17.34 -13.92
N GLU A 12 -1.01 -17.98 -12.97
CA GLU A 12 -1.04 -19.45 -12.87
C GLU A 12 -2.39 -19.98 -12.43
N CYS A 13 -3.03 -19.35 -11.43
CA CYS A 13 -4.32 -19.84 -10.93
C CYS A 13 -5.52 -19.39 -11.79
N ASN A 14 -5.31 -18.42 -12.69
CA ASN A 14 -6.33 -17.80 -13.52
C ASN A 14 -7.57 -17.33 -12.74
N LYS A 15 -7.36 -16.91 -11.48
CA LYS A 15 -8.42 -16.47 -10.55
C LYS A 15 -7.93 -15.34 -9.66
N TYR A 16 -8.86 -14.52 -9.19
CA TYR A 16 -8.59 -13.53 -8.15
C TYR A 16 -8.32 -14.24 -6.83
N THR A 17 -7.21 -13.90 -6.20
CA THR A 17 -6.77 -14.53 -4.95
C THR A 17 -6.15 -13.51 -4.01
N LEU A 18 -6.06 -13.87 -2.73
CA LEU A 18 -5.33 -13.08 -1.75
C LEU A 18 -3.83 -13.22 -2.02
N VAL A 19 -3.18 -12.10 -2.29
CA VAL A 19 -1.74 -12.01 -2.47
C VAL A 19 -1.13 -11.40 -1.23
N LYS A 20 -0.01 -11.95 -0.78
CA LYS A 20 0.68 -11.53 0.45
C LYS A 20 2.06 -11.01 0.12
N ARG A 21 2.43 -9.92 0.81
CA ARG A 21 3.76 -9.35 0.76
C ARG A 21 4.25 -9.08 2.17
N ARG A 22 5.52 -9.42 2.45
CA ARG A 22 6.17 -8.98 3.68
C ARG A 22 6.43 -7.48 3.57
N GLY A 23 5.79 -6.70 4.44
CA GLY A 23 6.03 -5.27 4.54
C GLY A 23 7.40 -5.01 5.19
N VAL A 24 8.14 -4.04 4.65
CA VAL A 24 9.35 -3.55 5.31
C VAL A 24 8.92 -2.69 6.50
N ASN A 25 9.51 -2.92 7.67
CA ASN A 25 9.24 -2.09 8.84
C ASN A 25 9.94 -0.72 8.68
N HIS A 26 9.20 0.26 8.18
CA HIS A 26 9.72 1.60 7.93
C HIS A 26 10.11 2.34 9.22
N ILE A 27 9.45 2.05 10.35
CA ILE A 27 9.73 2.69 11.65
C ILE A 27 11.15 2.33 12.12
N LEU A 28 11.52 1.05 12.02
CA LEU A 28 12.85 0.59 12.42
C LEU A 28 13.94 1.29 11.60
N HIS A 29 13.73 1.45 10.30
CA HIS A 29 14.70 2.12 9.44
C HIS A 29 14.80 3.62 9.72
N LEU A 30 13.68 4.26 10.04
CA LEU A 30 13.65 5.67 10.45
C LEU A 30 14.41 5.86 11.77
N LEU A 31 14.19 4.97 12.74
CA LEU A 31 14.91 5.02 14.01
C LEU A 31 16.42 4.83 13.82
N LEU A 32 16.84 3.82 13.04
CA LEU A 32 18.26 3.62 12.72
C LEU A 32 18.87 4.81 11.96
N SER A 33 18.11 5.48 11.09
CA SER A 33 18.60 6.67 10.38
C SER A 33 18.91 7.86 11.30
N ILE A 34 18.14 8.01 12.38
CA ILE A 34 18.39 9.03 13.41
C ILE A 34 19.63 8.66 14.23
N PHE A 35 19.72 7.41 14.68
CA PHE A 35 20.83 6.95 15.53
C PHE A 35 22.18 6.88 14.82
N THR A 36 22.19 6.65 13.51
CA THR A 36 23.43 6.52 12.71
C THR A 36 23.78 7.79 11.93
N LEU A 37 23.13 8.92 12.25
CA LEU A 37 23.38 10.23 11.62
C LEU A 37 23.35 10.16 10.09
N SER A 38 22.22 9.69 9.54
CA SER A 38 21.95 9.65 8.09
C SER A 38 22.76 8.63 7.28
N LEU A 39 23.82 8.01 7.82
CA LEU A 39 24.61 7.00 7.10
C LEU A 39 23.76 5.77 6.75
N TRP A 40 22.82 5.40 7.62
CA TRP A 40 21.88 4.31 7.38
C TRP A 40 20.84 4.58 6.29
N VAL A 41 20.59 5.85 5.95
CA VAL A 41 19.67 6.19 4.85
C VAL A 41 20.19 5.62 3.53
N VAL A 42 21.51 5.61 3.32
CA VAL A 42 22.13 5.02 2.12
C VAL A 42 21.87 3.51 2.06
N VAL A 43 22.07 2.81 3.17
CA VAL A 43 21.79 1.36 3.28
C VAL A 43 20.31 1.08 3.06
N TRP A 44 19.42 1.94 3.59
CA TRP A 44 17.99 1.81 3.40
C TRP A 44 17.56 1.98 1.94
N VAL A 45 18.14 2.94 1.22
CA VAL A 45 17.94 3.12 -0.22
C VAL A 45 18.39 1.89 -0.98
N PHE A 46 19.57 1.35 -0.67
CA PHE A 46 20.04 0.10 -1.25
C PHE A 46 19.06 -1.05 -0.97
N LEU A 47 18.69 -1.30 0.29
CA LEU A 47 17.76 -2.38 0.61
C LEU A 47 16.41 -2.19 -0.08
N THR A 48 15.87 -0.98 -0.15
CA THR A 48 14.56 -0.75 -0.80
C THR A 48 14.61 -0.94 -2.32
N LEU A 49 15.75 -0.69 -2.97
CA LEU A 49 15.99 -0.98 -4.38
C LEU A 49 16.19 -2.47 -4.64
N PHE A 50 17.02 -3.13 -3.83
CA PHE A 50 17.36 -4.55 -3.99
C PHE A 50 16.31 -5.50 -3.44
N HIS A 51 15.40 -5.04 -2.58
CA HIS A 51 14.30 -5.86 -2.08
C HIS A 51 13.20 -5.98 -3.14
N VAL A 52 13.50 -6.78 -4.17
CA VAL A 52 12.55 -7.32 -5.16
C VAL A 52 11.69 -8.40 -4.50
N GLY A 53 11.01 -8.03 -3.41
CA GLY A 53 9.99 -8.87 -2.81
C GLY A 53 8.71 -8.66 -3.58
N GLY A 54 8.51 -9.42 -4.67
CA GLY A 54 7.26 -9.42 -5.43
C GLY A 54 6.07 -9.82 -4.57
N TRP A 55 4.86 -9.49 -5.02
CA TRP A 55 3.67 -10.10 -4.43
C TRP A 55 3.70 -11.61 -4.70
N ARG A 56 3.29 -12.41 -3.72
CA ARG A 56 3.16 -13.85 -3.89
C ARG A 56 1.73 -14.29 -3.71
N CYS A 57 1.27 -15.15 -4.61
CA CYS A 57 -0.02 -15.79 -4.51
C CYS A 57 -0.06 -16.71 -3.28
N GLN A 58 -1.08 -16.63 -2.43
CA GLN A 58 -1.21 -17.55 -1.31
C GLN A 58 -1.64 -18.97 -1.72
N ALA A 59 -2.31 -19.11 -2.88
CA ALA A 59 -2.80 -20.41 -3.34
C ALA A 59 -1.72 -21.25 -4.04
N CYS A 60 -0.91 -20.65 -4.92
CA CYS A 60 0.12 -21.37 -5.69
C CYS A 60 1.56 -20.93 -5.37
N GLY A 61 1.76 -19.85 -4.62
CA GLY A 61 3.11 -19.33 -4.32
C GLY A 61 3.77 -18.53 -5.42
N SER A 62 3.15 -18.39 -6.60
CA SER A 62 3.78 -17.73 -7.75
C SER A 62 3.86 -16.20 -7.66
N ASP A 63 4.85 -15.66 -8.36
CA ASP A 63 5.26 -14.25 -8.39
C ASP A 63 4.62 -13.46 -9.56
N GLN A 64 3.92 -14.16 -10.46
CA GLN A 64 3.39 -13.66 -11.74
C GLN A 64 2.05 -12.93 -11.59
N ILE A 65 2.02 -11.83 -10.83
CA ILE A 65 0.81 -11.03 -10.59
C ILE A 65 0.81 -9.78 -11.48
N LYS A 66 -0.21 -9.67 -12.35
CA LYS A 66 -0.29 -8.70 -13.46
C LYS A 66 -0.48 -7.23 -13.02
N ASP A 67 -0.84 -6.99 -11.75
CA ASP A 67 -1.32 -5.68 -11.29
C ASP A 67 -0.32 -4.86 -10.47
N THR A 68 0.95 -5.25 -10.42
CA THR A 68 1.96 -4.53 -9.62
C THR A 68 2.88 -3.62 -10.44
N GLY A 69 2.48 -3.25 -11.66
CA GLY A 69 3.17 -2.21 -12.41
C GLY A 69 2.74 -0.83 -11.90
N GLU A 70 3.64 -0.13 -11.20
CA GLU A 70 3.85 1.34 -11.29
C GLU A 70 4.37 2.04 -10.01
N MET A 71 4.60 1.36 -8.88
CA MET A 71 5.15 2.09 -7.72
C MET A 71 6.68 2.31 -7.77
N LEU A 72 7.39 1.79 -8.78
CA LEU A 72 8.84 2.03 -8.92
C LEU A 72 9.17 3.45 -9.38
N SER A 73 8.30 4.11 -10.14
CA SER A 73 8.60 5.43 -10.71
C SER A 73 8.75 6.52 -9.64
N LEU A 74 7.81 6.58 -8.69
CA LEU A 74 7.85 7.59 -7.63
C LEU A 74 8.96 7.33 -6.60
N ARG A 75 9.21 6.06 -6.27
CA ARG A 75 10.27 5.66 -5.32
C ARG A 75 11.67 5.87 -5.89
N GLY A 76 11.87 5.56 -7.18
CA GLY A 76 13.13 5.80 -7.87
C GLY A 76 13.49 7.28 -7.93
N TRP A 77 12.49 8.15 -8.14
CA TRP A 77 12.72 9.59 -8.24
C TRP A 77 13.16 10.24 -6.92
N ILE A 78 12.57 9.84 -5.79
CA ILE A 78 13.00 10.27 -4.45
C ILE A 78 14.48 9.94 -4.20
N ILE A 79 14.92 8.75 -4.65
CA ILE A 79 16.29 8.30 -4.49
C ILE A 79 17.25 9.13 -5.34
N ILE A 80 16.89 9.42 -6.59
CA ILE A 80 17.71 10.25 -7.50
C ILE A 80 17.92 11.64 -6.90
N VAL A 81 16.86 12.28 -6.40
CA VAL A 81 16.97 13.59 -5.74
C VAL A 81 17.83 13.53 -4.51
N PHE A 82 17.70 12.48 -3.68
CA PHE A 82 18.51 12.34 -2.48
C PHE A 82 20.00 12.14 -2.81
N MET A 83 20.32 11.29 -3.79
CA MET A 83 21.70 11.07 -4.24
C MET A 83 22.31 12.33 -4.83
N ALA A 84 21.58 13.05 -5.68
CA ALA A 84 22.04 14.29 -6.29
C ALA A 84 22.14 15.45 -5.28
N GLY A 85 21.22 15.52 -4.32
CA GLY A 85 21.12 16.62 -3.37
C GLY A 85 21.99 16.49 -2.12
N PHE A 86 22.31 15.26 -1.70
CA PHE A 86 23.01 15.02 -0.44
C PHE A 86 24.34 14.28 -0.62
N VAL A 87 24.34 13.19 -1.37
CA VAL A 87 25.53 12.33 -1.51
C VAL A 87 26.56 12.96 -2.45
N LEU A 88 26.12 13.52 -3.58
CA LEU A 88 27.01 14.15 -4.56
C LEU A 88 27.76 15.37 -3.97
N PRO A 89 27.10 16.33 -3.28
CA PRO A 89 27.80 17.44 -2.65
C PRO A 89 28.70 17.01 -1.51
N LEU A 90 28.29 16.03 -0.69
CA LEU A 90 29.11 15.50 0.39
C LEU A 90 30.39 14.85 -0.15
N MET A 91 30.31 14.09 -1.24
CA MET A 91 31.47 13.52 -1.91
C MET A 91 32.41 14.60 -2.47
N ILE A 92 31.87 15.67 -3.04
CA ILE A 92 32.67 16.81 -3.54
C ILE A 92 33.42 17.49 -2.38
N VAL A 93 32.74 17.72 -1.25
CA VAL A 93 33.35 18.32 -0.04
C VAL A 93 34.44 17.42 0.53
N MET A 94 34.25 16.10 0.54
CA MET A 94 35.25 15.17 1.07
C MET A 94 36.45 14.96 0.12
N ALA A 95 36.25 15.08 -1.19
CA ALA A 95 37.31 14.90 -2.19
C ALA A 95 38.12 16.18 -2.43
N GLY A 96 37.51 17.36 -2.23
CA GLY A 96 38.20 18.65 -2.29
C GLY A 96 38.75 19.03 -0.93
N GLY A 97 40.06 18.88 -0.71
CA GLY A 97 40.78 19.62 0.35
C GLY A 97 40.65 21.14 0.16
N ASP A 98 41.40 21.96 0.89
CA ASP A 98 41.23 23.43 1.07
C ASP A 98 40.81 24.29 -0.15
N SER A 99 40.96 23.81 -1.39
CA SER A 99 40.37 24.38 -2.61
C SER A 99 38.87 24.15 -2.82
N GLY A 100 38.19 23.35 -1.98
CA GLY A 100 36.77 22.98 -2.16
C GLY A 100 35.76 24.11 -1.89
N VAL A 101 36.15 25.12 -1.11
CA VAL A 101 35.25 26.20 -0.65
C VAL A 101 34.80 27.14 -1.77
N SER A 102 35.63 27.38 -2.78
CA SER A 102 35.28 28.25 -3.92
C SER A 102 34.32 27.57 -4.92
N SER A 103 34.22 26.24 -4.90
CA SER A 103 33.24 25.52 -5.73
C SER A 103 31.82 25.50 -5.12
N MET A 104 31.68 25.87 -3.85
CA MET A 104 30.41 25.77 -3.11
C MET A 104 29.38 26.81 -3.58
N GLU A 105 29.81 27.98 -4.07
CA GLU A 105 28.90 29.02 -4.60
C GLU A 105 28.23 28.65 -5.92
N SER A 106 28.83 27.76 -6.71
CA SER A 106 28.22 27.28 -7.97
C SER A 106 27.18 26.18 -7.71
N ILE A 107 27.40 25.37 -6.67
CA ILE A 107 26.54 24.21 -6.38
C ILE A 107 25.26 24.63 -5.65
N THR A 108 25.29 25.69 -4.84
CA THR A 108 24.09 26.24 -4.16
C THR A 108 23.01 26.66 -5.16
N GLY A 109 23.39 27.22 -6.31
CA GLY A 109 22.44 27.52 -7.38
C GLY A 109 21.68 26.27 -7.85
N ILE A 110 22.42 25.21 -8.21
CA ILE A 110 21.82 23.97 -8.71
C ILE A 110 20.92 23.32 -7.64
N LEU A 111 21.36 23.28 -6.38
CA LEU A 111 20.59 22.70 -5.28
C LEU A 111 19.25 23.43 -5.02
N VAL A 112 19.18 24.73 -5.27
CA VAL A 112 17.94 25.51 -5.12
C VAL A 112 16.99 25.31 -6.31
N TRP A 113 17.53 25.20 -7.53
CA TRP A 113 16.71 25.05 -8.73
C TRP A 113 16.15 23.64 -8.94
N VAL A 114 16.83 22.60 -8.44
CA VAL A 114 16.36 21.19 -8.57
C VAL A 114 14.99 20.97 -7.92
N PRO A 115 14.71 21.42 -6.68
CA PRO A 115 13.36 21.38 -6.10
C PRO A 115 12.35 22.19 -6.92
N VAL A 116 12.70 23.39 -7.37
CA VAL A 116 11.79 24.28 -8.10
C VAL A 116 11.34 23.66 -9.42
N LEU A 117 12.25 23.04 -10.17
CA LEU A 117 11.93 22.39 -11.44
C LEU A 117 11.21 21.05 -11.27
N SER A 118 11.41 20.39 -10.13
CA SER A 118 10.83 19.07 -9.90
C SER A 118 9.43 19.07 -9.31
N ILE A 119 9.08 20.07 -8.51
CA ILE A 119 7.75 20.18 -7.92
C ILE A 119 6.63 20.14 -8.98
N PRO A 120 6.71 20.88 -10.11
CA PRO A 120 5.70 20.79 -11.18
C PRO A 120 5.57 19.39 -11.77
N VAL A 121 6.69 18.68 -11.97
CA VAL A 121 6.69 17.31 -12.50
C VAL A 121 6.01 16.34 -11.53
N LEU A 122 6.30 16.48 -10.23
CA LEU A 122 5.65 15.68 -9.19
C LEU A 122 4.14 15.97 -9.11
N ILE A 123 3.72 17.23 -9.27
CA ILE A 123 2.30 17.60 -9.30
C ILE A 123 1.61 16.92 -10.50
N VAL A 124 2.19 17.02 -11.70
CA VAL A 124 1.64 16.37 -12.90
C VAL A 124 1.55 14.86 -12.73
N MET A 125 2.59 14.22 -12.21
CA MET A 125 2.62 12.79 -11.91
C MET A 125 1.55 12.40 -10.87
N ALA A 126 1.39 13.20 -9.80
CA ALA A 126 0.38 12.96 -8.77
C ALA A 126 -1.05 13.08 -9.32
N VAL A 127 -1.30 14.05 -10.21
CA VAL A 127 -2.58 14.23 -10.91
C VAL A 127 -2.85 13.03 -11.82
N GLN A 128 -1.89 12.63 -12.66
CA GLN A 128 -2.05 11.47 -13.54
C GLN A 128 -2.33 10.19 -12.74
N HIS A 129 -1.65 9.99 -11.61
CA HIS A 129 -1.89 8.84 -10.76
C HIS A 129 -3.29 8.87 -10.11
N ARG A 130 -3.80 10.04 -9.73
CA ARG A 130 -5.19 10.19 -9.26
C ARG A 130 -6.20 9.85 -10.36
N ASN A 131 -5.96 10.34 -11.58
CA ASN A 131 -6.84 10.05 -12.73
C ASN A 131 -6.87 8.54 -13.03
N ARG A 132 -5.71 7.87 -13.08
CA ARG A 132 -5.65 6.40 -13.27
C ARG A 132 -6.38 5.63 -12.17
N LYS A 133 -6.36 6.12 -10.92
CA LYS A 133 -7.16 5.52 -9.83
C LYS A 133 -8.66 5.69 -10.06
N GLN A 134 -9.10 6.85 -10.55
CA GLN A 134 -10.51 7.10 -10.86
C GLN A 134 -11.00 6.22 -12.02
N GLU A 135 -10.20 6.08 -13.08
CA GLU A 135 -10.50 5.21 -14.23
C GLU A 135 -10.68 3.75 -13.79
N ARG A 136 -9.77 3.24 -12.95
CA ARG A 136 -9.88 1.87 -12.40
C ARG A 136 -11.12 1.69 -11.52
N ALA A 137 -11.48 2.70 -10.74
CA ALA A 137 -12.69 2.66 -9.91
C ALA A 137 -13.98 2.68 -10.75
N GLN A 138 -13.99 3.41 -11.87
CA GLN A 138 -15.12 3.45 -12.80
C GLN A 138 -15.25 2.15 -13.59
N SER A 139 -14.14 1.60 -14.12
CA SER A 139 -14.12 0.31 -14.82
C SER A 139 -14.68 -0.81 -13.94
N ASN A 140 -14.20 -0.91 -12.69
CA ASN A 140 -14.69 -1.91 -11.73
C ASN A 140 -16.19 -1.75 -11.42
N ARG A 141 -16.75 -0.54 -11.50
CA ARG A 141 -18.18 -0.31 -11.30
C ARG A 141 -19.01 -0.71 -12.52
N ALA A 142 -18.47 -0.53 -13.73
CA ALA A 142 -19.13 -0.91 -14.98
C ALA A 142 -19.17 -2.43 -15.18
N GLU A 143 -18.20 -3.17 -14.65
CA GLU A 143 -18.13 -4.63 -14.75
C GLU A 143 -18.97 -5.38 -13.72
N VAL A 144 -19.57 -4.74 -12.71
CA VAL A 144 -20.55 -5.41 -11.85
C VAL A 144 -21.81 -5.65 -12.70
N PRO A 145 -22.07 -6.88 -13.15
CA PRO A 145 -23.19 -7.13 -14.03
C PRO A 145 -24.47 -6.86 -13.24
N GLN A 146 -25.27 -5.90 -13.69
CA GLN A 146 -26.61 -5.66 -13.15
C GLN A 146 -27.53 -6.88 -13.31
N SER A 147 -27.09 -7.91 -14.04
CA SER A 147 -27.70 -9.23 -14.06
C SER A 147 -27.21 -10.08 -12.88
N MET A 148 -27.44 -9.63 -11.64
CA MET A 148 -27.89 -10.64 -10.69
C MET A 148 -29.34 -10.90 -11.10
N PRO A 149 -29.68 -12.07 -11.68
CA PRO A 149 -31.09 -12.41 -11.84
C PRO A 149 -31.72 -12.20 -10.47
N ALA A 150 -32.83 -11.45 -10.45
CA ALA A 150 -33.62 -11.24 -9.24
C ALA A 150 -33.61 -12.55 -8.47
N ALA A 151 -33.05 -12.52 -7.25
CA ALA A 151 -32.96 -13.69 -6.41
C ALA A 151 -34.34 -14.36 -6.51
N PRO A 152 -34.43 -15.61 -7.00
CA PRO A 152 -35.73 -16.25 -7.11
C PRO A 152 -36.35 -16.12 -5.74
N ASP A 153 -37.60 -15.65 -5.69
CA ASP A 153 -38.38 -15.51 -4.47
C ASP A 153 -38.42 -16.89 -3.80
N THR A 154 -37.37 -17.23 -3.06
CA THR A 154 -37.42 -18.23 -2.03
C THR A 154 -38.25 -17.55 -0.96
N VAL A 155 -39.56 -17.65 -1.15
CA VAL A 155 -40.56 -17.56 -0.12
C VAL A 155 -39.97 -18.31 1.06
N TYR A 156 -39.45 -17.56 2.02
CA TYR A 156 -39.02 -18.09 3.29
C TYR A 156 -40.30 -18.61 3.93
N ARG A 157 -40.56 -19.90 3.72
CA ARG A 157 -41.72 -20.59 4.25
C ARG A 157 -41.46 -20.68 5.75
N PRO A 158 -42.21 -19.98 6.61
CA PRO A 158 -42.09 -20.13 8.05
C PRO A 158 -42.58 -21.54 8.38
N GLY A 159 -41.67 -22.49 8.51
CA GLY A 159 -42.02 -23.91 8.71
C GLY A 159 -40.89 -24.89 8.43
N ASP A 160 -39.94 -24.55 7.55
CA ASP A 160 -38.78 -25.40 7.30
C ASP A 160 -37.70 -25.08 8.35
N SER A 161 -37.94 -25.55 9.58
CA SER A 161 -36.90 -25.66 10.60
C SER A 161 -35.80 -26.57 10.04
N PRO A 162 -34.55 -26.10 9.90
CA PRO A 162 -33.44 -26.99 9.64
C PRO A 162 -33.43 -27.99 10.80
N GLN A 163 -33.63 -29.28 10.50
CA GLN A 163 -33.32 -30.31 11.47
C GLN A 163 -31.89 -30.04 11.93
N ALA A 164 -31.77 -29.73 13.23
CA ALA A 164 -30.52 -29.53 13.90
C ALA A 164 -29.60 -30.69 13.54
N GLN A 165 -28.61 -30.43 12.69
CA GLN A 165 -27.48 -31.33 12.61
C GLN A 165 -26.87 -31.34 14.02
N PRO A 166 -26.60 -32.52 14.60
CA PRO A 166 -26.01 -32.61 15.92
C PRO A 166 -24.73 -31.80 15.92
N GLU A 167 -24.77 -30.73 16.70
CA GLU A 167 -23.69 -29.84 17.06
C GLU A 167 -22.53 -30.71 17.55
N SER A 168 -21.59 -31.01 16.65
CA SER A 168 -20.31 -31.57 17.03
C SER A 168 -19.66 -30.52 17.93
N ALA A 169 -19.61 -30.85 19.22
CA ALA A 169 -19.18 -29.98 20.28
C ALA A 169 -17.90 -29.21 19.89
N PRO A 170 -17.85 -27.89 20.11
CA PRO A 170 -16.64 -27.13 19.90
C PRO A 170 -15.52 -27.73 20.77
N PRO A 171 -14.28 -27.86 20.26
CA PRO A 171 -13.16 -28.30 21.06
C PRO A 171 -13.02 -27.35 22.25
N ALA A 172 -13.20 -27.89 23.46
CA ALA A 172 -13.00 -27.19 24.71
C ALA A 172 -11.57 -26.61 24.73
N GLY A 173 -11.44 -25.29 24.58
CA GLY A 173 -10.13 -24.63 24.69
C GLY A 173 -9.98 -23.30 23.97
N MET A 174 -10.91 -22.88 23.11
CA MET A 174 -10.80 -21.56 22.49
C MET A 174 -11.43 -20.49 23.40
N ILE A 175 -10.62 -20.00 24.35
CA ILE A 175 -10.93 -18.80 25.14
C ILE A 175 -10.89 -17.62 24.17
N VAL A 176 -12.04 -17.24 23.64
CA VAL A 176 -12.19 -15.97 22.93
C VAL A 176 -12.05 -14.88 23.97
N SER A 177 -10.91 -14.20 23.97
CA SER A 177 -10.63 -13.06 24.84
C SER A 177 -11.68 -11.96 24.67
N GLU A 178 -12.20 -11.42 25.78
CA GLU A 178 -13.17 -10.32 25.83
C GLU A 178 -12.83 -9.14 24.90
N GLU A 179 -11.53 -8.85 24.71
CA GLU A 179 -11.05 -7.78 23.81
C GLU A 179 -11.47 -7.97 22.34
N THR A 180 -11.74 -9.20 21.90
CA THR A 180 -12.20 -9.47 20.53
C THR A 180 -13.69 -9.15 20.37
N TYR A 181 -14.47 -9.21 21.45
CA TYR A 181 -15.89 -8.89 21.44
C TYR A 181 -16.11 -7.37 21.40
N GLU A 182 -15.42 -6.60 22.24
CA GLU A 182 -15.52 -5.12 22.25
C GLU A 182 -15.10 -4.48 20.91
N ARG A 183 -14.13 -5.09 20.21
CA ARG A 183 -13.69 -4.60 18.90
C ARG A 183 -14.71 -4.85 17.78
N ALA A 184 -15.51 -5.91 17.89
CA ALA A 184 -16.55 -6.22 16.91
C ALA A 184 -17.76 -5.27 17.04
N GLU A 185 -18.07 -4.81 18.26
CA GLU A 185 -19.19 -3.90 18.53
C GLU A 185 -18.91 -2.50 17.98
N THR A 186 -17.68 -2.00 18.15
CA THR A 186 -17.27 -0.68 17.63
C THR A 186 -17.26 -0.60 16.09
N ASP A 187 -16.93 -1.70 15.40
CA ASP A 187 -16.96 -1.75 13.93
C ASP A 187 -18.40 -1.75 13.38
N GLN A 188 -19.38 -2.30 14.12
CA GLN A 188 -20.80 -2.28 13.72
C GLN A 188 -21.39 -0.88 13.84
N ASP A 189 -21.07 -0.15 14.92
CA ASP A 189 -21.53 1.22 15.12
C ASP A 189 -20.97 2.18 14.07
N ALA A 190 -19.69 2.04 13.72
CA ALA A 190 -19.07 2.82 12.65
C ALA A 190 -19.74 2.56 11.28
N ALA A 191 -20.08 1.31 10.98
CA ALA A 191 -20.78 0.94 9.75
C ALA A 191 -22.22 1.47 9.71
N ALA A 192 -22.90 1.51 10.85
CA ALA A 192 -24.25 2.07 10.97
C ALA A 192 -24.25 3.59 10.78
N GLU A 193 -23.29 4.31 11.37
CA GLU A 193 -23.18 5.76 11.19
C GLU A 193 -22.83 6.15 9.75
N PHE A 194 -21.93 5.41 9.10
CA PHE A 194 -21.63 5.62 7.68
C PHE A 194 -22.88 5.47 6.79
N ARG A 195 -23.73 4.47 7.07
CA ARG A 195 -25.01 4.27 6.36
C ARG A 195 -25.96 5.46 6.54
N ARG A 196 -26.09 6.01 7.76
CA ARG A 196 -26.92 7.21 8.01
C ARG A 196 -26.43 8.43 7.23
N ARG A 197 -25.12 8.66 7.18
CA ARG A 197 -24.54 9.81 6.45
C ARG A 197 -24.75 9.73 4.94
N MET A 198 -24.80 8.52 4.37
CA MET A 198 -25.10 8.34 2.94
C MET A 198 -26.56 8.65 2.64
N GLN A 199 -27.50 8.22 3.49
CA GLN A 199 -28.93 8.49 3.31
C GLN A 199 -29.30 9.98 3.43
N GLN A 200 -28.53 10.77 4.19
CA GLN A 200 -28.75 12.22 4.33
C GLN A 200 -28.17 13.05 3.18
N ARG A 201 -27.42 12.44 2.25
CA ARG A 201 -26.67 13.17 1.21
C ARG A 201 -27.39 13.26 -0.14
N ASP A 202 -28.56 12.66 -0.27
CA ASP A 202 -29.37 12.71 -1.48
C ASP A 202 -30.53 13.72 -1.30
N PRO A 203 -30.45 14.92 -1.89
CA PRO A 203 -31.55 15.87 -1.99
C PRO A 203 -32.53 15.56 -3.14
#